data_AF-W1DD23-F1
#
_entry.id   AF-W1DD23-F1
#
_cell.length_a   1.000
_cell.length_b   1.000
_cell.length_c   1.000
_cell.angle_alpha   90.00
_cell.angle_beta   90.00
_cell.angle_gamma   90.00
#
_symmetry.space_group_name_H-M   'P 1'
#
loop_
_entity.id
_entity.type
_entity.pdbx_description
1 polymer ?
#
loop_
_entity_poly.entity_id
_entity_poly.type
_entity_poly.pdbx_seq_one_letter_code
_entity_poly.pdbx_strand_id
1 'polypeptide(L)'
;MGGKPQFETRVDKIHTLRSVFDVRQLKVLPKVVIIYGYQDDPEYMYDAAIAHHADGIIYAGTGAGSVSVRSAAGIKKSAAGGHRGGASLPYRQRRRTAG
;
A
#
# COMPACT_ATOMS: atom_id res chain seq x y z
N MET A 1 1.93 -44.35 -6.03
CA MET A 1 1.17 -43.35 -6.81
C MET A 1 0.66 -42.28 -5.86
N GLY A 2 1.06 -41.02 -6.04
CA GLY A 2 0.74 -39.94 -5.08
C GLY A 2 1.26 -38.57 -5.52
N GLY A 3 1.05 -38.20 -6.80
CA GLY A 3 1.61 -36.99 -7.40
C GLY A 3 0.57 -36.02 -7.96
N LYS A 4 -0.71 -36.14 -7.57
CA LYS A 4 -1.78 -35.26 -8.05
C LYS A 4 -2.20 -34.27 -6.95
N PRO A 5 -1.84 -32.98 -7.05
CA PRO A 5 -2.24 -31.99 -6.06
C PRO A 5 -3.76 -31.80 -6.05
N GLN A 6 -4.32 -31.63 -4.86
CA GLN A 6 -5.73 -31.29 -4.63
C GLN A 6 -5.80 -29.90 -4.00
N PHE A 7 -6.69 -29.05 -4.50
CA PHE A 7 -6.84 -27.66 -4.04
C PHE A 7 -8.30 -27.38 -3.69
N GLU A 8 -8.54 -26.91 -2.47
CA GLU A 8 -9.89 -26.67 -1.92
C GLU A 8 -10.35 -25.20 -2.04
N THR A 9 -9.44 -24.30 -2.45
CA THR A 9 -9.73 -22.86 -2.47
C THR A 9 -9.26 -22.21 -3.76
N ARG A 10 -9.87 -21.06 -4.06
CA ARG A 10 -9.46 -20.18 -5.15
C ARG A 10 -9.45 -18.72 -4.68
N VAL A 11 -8.53 -17.94 -5.21
CA VAL A 11 -8.44 -16.50 -4.95
C VAL A 11 -9.52 -15.75 -5.74
N ASP A 12 -10.35 -14.97 -5.03
CA ASP A 12 -11.39 -14.16 -5.67
C ASP A 12 -10.91 -12.76 -6.10
N LYS A 13 -9.84 -12.26 -5.48
CA LYS A 13 -9.23 -10.97 -5.87
C LYS A 13 -8.68 -11.05 -7.29
N ILE A 14 -8.80 -9.96 -8.03
CA ILE A 14 -8.27 -9.84 -9.39
C ILE A 14 -6.75 -10.11 -9.38
N HIS A 15 -6.30 -11.01 -10.25
CA HIS A 15 -4.90 -11.41 -10.36
C HIS A 15 -4.53 -11.74 -11.82
N THR A 16 -3.23 -11.92 -12.07
CA THR A 16 -2.64 -12.32 -13.36
C THR A 16 -3.17 -11.51 -14.55
N LEU A 17 -3.73 -12.16 -15.58
CA LEU A 17 -4.17 -11.54 -16.83
C LEU A 17 -5.31 -10.53 -16.68
N ARG A 18 -5.98 -10.52 -15.52
CA ARG A 18 -7.06 -9.60 -15.20
C ARG A 18 -6.58 -8.34 -14.48
N SER A 19 -5.32 -8.31 -14.05
CA SER A 19 -4.71 -7.14 -13.42
C SER A 19 -4.53 -6.01 -14.45
N VAL A 20 -4.69 -4.76 -14.00
CA VAL A 20 -4.40 -3.57 -14.81
C VAL A 20 -2.91 -3.21 -14.84
N PHE A 21 -2.12 -3.81 -13.96
CA PHE A 21 -0.69 -3.51 -13.86
C PHE A 21 0.09 -4.23 -14.96
N ASP A 22 0.81 -3.46 -15.77
CA ASP A 22 1.74 -3.95 -16.79
C ASP A 22 3.14 -3.41 -16.52
N VAL A 23 4.11 -4.30 -16.35
CA VAL A 23 5.51 -3.97 -16.02
C VAL A 23 6.48 -4.16 -17.18
N ARG A 24 6.00 -4.57 -18.37
CA ARG A 24 6.88 -4.96 -19.49
C ARG A 24 7.78 -3.83 -20.00
N GLN A 25 7.35 -2.58 -19.85
CA GLN A 25 8.07 -1.39 -20.32
C GLN A 25 8.61 -0.53 -19.17
N LEU A 26 8.45 -0.98 -17.92
CA LEU A 26 8.97 -0.26 -16.74
C LEU A 26 10.47 -0.49 -16.62
N LYS A 27 11.23 0.61 -16.61
CA LYS A 27 12.69 0.57 -16.39
C LYS A 27 13.06 0.56 -14.91
N VAL A 28 12.23 1.19 -14.07
CA VAL A 28 12.42 1.35 -12.63
C VAL A 28 11.05 1.35 -11.95
N LEU A 29 10.94 0.69 -10.80
CA LEU A 29 9.75 0.75 -9.96
C LEU A 29 9.76 2.01 -9.07
N PRO A 30 8.58 2.58 -8.75
CA PRO A 30 8.49 3.65 -7.76
C PRO A 30 9.14 3.27 -6.43
N LYS A 31 9.92 4.18 -5.85
CA LYS A 31 10.61 3.99 -4.57
C LYS A 31 9.62 4.20 -3.44
N VAL A 32 9.22 3.12 -2.78
CA VAL A 32 8.30 3.16 -1.64
C VAL A 32 9.05 2.76 -0.37
N VAL A 33 8.97 3.59 0.66
CA VAL A 33 9.59 3.32 1.97
C VAL A 33 8.57 2.86 3.00
N ILE A 34 9.00 2.13 4.02
CA ILE A 34 8.16 1.68 5.12
C ILE A 34 8.59 2.40 6.40
N ILE A 35 7.64 3.01 7.11
CA ILE A 35 7.84 3.59 8.43
C ILE A 35 7.08 2.72 9.43
N TYR A 36 7.78 2.24 10.45
CA TYR A 36 7.18 1.40 11.50
C TYR A 36 6.53 2.26 12.57
N GLY A 37 5.25 2.03 12.83
CA GLY A 37 4.47 2.76 13.81
C GLY A 37 4.61 2.17 15.20
N TYR A 38 4.83 3.02 16.19
CA TYR A 38 4.82 2.67 17.61
C TYR A 38 4.34 3.88 18.42
N GLN A 39 4.22 3.74 19.74
CA GLN A 39 3.81 4.89 20.55
C GLN A 39 4.85 6.00 20.46
N ASP A 40 4.39 7.20 20.12
CA ASP A 40 5.21 8.42 20.02
C ASP A 40 6.37 8.33 19.01
N ASP A 41 6.17 7.60 17.90
CA ASP A 41 7.16 7.53 16.83
C ASP A 41 7.48 8.92 16.23
N PRO A 42 8.74 9.15 15.85
CA PRO A 42 9.20 10.48 15.48
C PRO A 42 8.86 10.87 14.05
N GLU A 43 8.57 12.15 13.84
CA GLU A 43 8.23 12.71 12.51
C GLU A 43 9.40 12.74 11.51
N TYR A 44 10.66 12.69 11.96
CA TYR A 44 11.81 12.90 11.09
C TYR A 44 11.95 11.84 9.97
N MET A 45 11.37 10.65 10.15
CA MET A 45 11.37 9.62 9.12
C MET A 45 10.52 10.03 7.90
N TYR A 46 9.46 10.81 8.11
CA TYR A 46 8.66 11.38 7.02
C TYR A 46 9.44 12.46 6.29
N ASP A 47 10.17 13.29 7.04
CA ASP A 47 11.04 14.32 6.46
C ASP A 47 12.16 13.72 5.63
N ALA A 48 12.78 12.64 6.10
CA ALA A 48 13.77 11.90 5.34
C ALA A 48 13.16 11.31 4.05
N ALA A 49 11.96 10.71 4.14
CA ALA A 49 11.27 10.18 2.95
C ALA A 49 10.98 11.27 1.91
N ILE A 50 10.55 12.45 2.35
CA ILE A 50 10.33 13.62 1.49
C ILE A 50 11.65 14.09 0.86
N ALA A 51 12.69 14.27 1.68
CA ALA A 51 14.00 14.75 1.25
C ALA A 51 14.69 13.80 0.26
N HIS A 52 14.46 12.50 0.39
CA HIS A 52 14.98 11.47 -0.53
C HIS A 52 14.06 11.20 -1.72
N HIS A 53 13.00 11.99 -1.91
CA HIS A 53 12.04 11.86 -3.00
C HIS A 53 11.45 10.45 -3.11
N ALA A 54 11.03 9.87 -1.98
CA ALA A 54 10.22 8.66 -2.01
C ALA A 54 8.94 8.90 -2.81
N ASP A 55 8.58 7.96 -3.67
CA ASP A 55 7.34 8.01 -4.46
C ASP A 55 6.12 7.63 -3.61
N GLY A 56 6.34 6.96 -2.47
CA GLY A 56 5.29 6.63 -1.50
C GLY A 56 5.84 6.19 -0.15
N ILE A 57 4.96 6.22 0.85
CA ILE A 57 5.23 5.77 2.22
C ILE A 57 4.16 4.75 2.61
N ILE A 58 4.58 3.61 3.14
CA ILE A 58 3.73 2.68 3.87
C ILE A 58 3.98 2.89 5.36
N TYR A 59 2.95 3.30 6.10
CA TYR A 59 3.02 3.37 7.56
C TYR A 59 2.48 2.07 8.15
N ALA A 60 3.36 1.28 8.77
CA ALA A 60 3.01 0.05 9.47
C ALA A 60 2.53 0.39 10.89
N GLY A 61 1.31 0.91 10.98
CA GLY A 61 0.67 1.29 12.25
C GLY A 61 0.40 0.10 13.17
N THR A 62 0.14 0.41 14.45
CA THR A 62 -0.14 -0.60 15.47
C THR A 62 -1.57 -1.16 15.33
N GLY A 63 -1.81 -2.41 15.72
CA GLY A 63 -3.14 -3.02 15.69
C GLY A 63 -3.78 -3.00 14.29
N ALA A 64 -4.93 -2.32 14.16
CA ALA A 64 -5.67 -2.19 12.91
C ALA A 64 -5.18 -1.02 12.02
N GLY A 65 -3.89 -0.67 12.09
CA GLY A 65 -3.31 0.47 11.37
C GLY A 65 -3.43 1.81 12.11
N SER A 66 -3.46 1.77 13.44
CA SER A 66 -3.50 2.97 14.29
C SER A 66 -2.24 3.81 14.16
N VAL A 67 -2.42 5.12 14.29
CA VAL A 67 -1.43 6.15 13.99
C VAL A 67 -1.15 6.96 15.28
N SER A 68 0.11 7.24 15.61
CA SER A 68 0.41 8.12 16.75
C SER A 68 0.10 9.58 16.39
N VAL A 69 -0.04 10.45 17.40
CA VAL A 69 -0.31 11.88 17.16
C VAL A 69 0.78 12.51 16.28
N ARG A 70 2.04 12.15 16.52
CA ARG A 70 3.20 12.60 15.76
C ARG A 70 3.20 12.05 14.34
N SER A 71 2.96 10.74 14.15
CA SER A 71 2.86 10.17 12.80
C SER A 71 1.75 10.82 11.99
N ALA A 72 0.61 11.16 12.61
CA ALA A 72 -0.50 11.79 11.90
C ALA A 72 -0.09 13.14 11.29
N ALA A 73 0.71 13.92 12.01
CA ALA A 73 1.32 15.15 11.49
C ALA A 73 2.31 14.84 10.34
N GLY A 74 3.19 13.87 10.51
CA GLY A 74 4.14 13.42 9.49
C GLY A 74 3.47 12.93 8.20
N ILE A 75 2.40 12.13 8.30
CA ILE A 75 1.59 11.65 7.18
C ILE A 75 0.92 12.81 6.44
N LYS A 76 0.34 13.77 7.17
CA LYS A 76 -0.29 14.94 6.56
C LYS A 76 0.73 15.78 5.80
N LYS A 77 1.93 15.96 6.38
CA LYS A 77 3.04 16.67 5.76
C LYS A 77 3.52 15.99 4.48
N SER A 78 3.71 14.68 4.50
CA SER A 78 4.18 13.92 3.33
C SER A 78 3.17 13.86 2.19
N ALA A 79 1.87 13.79 2.51
CA ALA A 79 0.80 13.89 1.52
C ALA A 79 0.78 15.27 0.83
N ALA A 80 0.98 16.35 1.58
CA ALA A 80 1.06 17.71 1.03
C ALA A 80 2.34 17.95 0.21
N GLY A 81 3.45 17.28 0.58
CA GLY A 81 4.73 17.34 -0.13
C GLY A 81 4.75 16.67 -1.51
N GLY A 82 3.61 16.16 -1.99
CA GLY A 82 3.48 15.64 -3.34
C GLY A 82 3.90 14.19 -3.51
N HIS A 83 3.96 13.40 -2.43
CA HIS A 83 3.99 11.94 -2.54
C HIS A 83 2.68 11.48 -3.18
N ARG A 84 2.71 11.33 -4.51
CA ARG A 84 1.62 10.76 -5.30
C ARG A 84 1.60 9.25 -5.04
N GLY A 85 1.20 8.87 -3.84
CA GLY A 85 0.71 7.51 -3.61
C GLY A 85 -0.31 7.23 -4.70
N GLY A 86 -0.06 6.18 -5.48
CA GLY A 86 -0.93 5.80 -6.59
C GLY A 86 -2.37 5.85 -6.10
N ALA A 87 -3.17 6.72 -6.74
CA ALA A 87 -4.54 6.98 -6.33
C ALA A 87 -5.21 5.66 -5.96
N SER A 88 -5.63 5.54 -4.70
CA SER A 88 -6.57 4.51 -4.31
C SER A 88 -7.84 4.75 -5.11
N LEU A 89 -7.91 4.12 -6.29
CA LEU A 89 -9.14 3.99 -7.04
C LEU A 89 -10.17 3.43 -6.04
N PRO A 90 -11.28 4.14 -5.77
CA PRO A 90 -12.25 3.66 -4.82
C PRO A 90 -12.70 2.27 -5.28
N TYR A 91 -12.55 1.28 -4.40
CA TYR A 91 -13.09 -0.04 -4.62
C TYR A 91 -14.61 0.10 -4.75
N ARG A 92 -15.09 0.17 -6.00
CA ARG A 92 -16.51 0.20 -6.32
C ARG A 92 -17.07 -1.17 -5.97
N GLN A 93 -17.61 -1.32 -4.76
CA GLN A 93 -18.46 -2.46 -4.41
C GLN A 93 -19.61 -2.50 -5.42
N ARG A 94 -19.49 -3.33 -6.46
CA ARG A 94 -20.66 -3.78 -7.20
C ARG A 94 -21.44 -4.66 -6.24
N ARG A 95 -22.53 -4.14 -5.66
CA ARG A 95 -23.56 -4.97 -5.04
C ARG A 95 -23.96 -6.02 -6.07
N ARG A 96 -23.63 -7.29 -5.81
CA ARG A 96 -24.30 -8.39 -6.48
C ARG A 96 -25.70 -8.45 -5.90
N THR A 97 -26.69 -8.02 -6.66
CA THR A 97 -28.06 -8.52 -6.49
C THR A 97 -28.03 -10.01 -6.78
N ALA A 98 -28.39 -10.82 -5.78
CA ALA A 98 -28.67 -12.23 -5.97
C ALA A 98 -29.92 -12.38 -6.84
N GLY A 99 -29.84 -13.27 -7.82
CA GLY A 99 -30.92 -13.77 -8.67
C GLY A 99 -30.54 -15.17 -9.08
#